data_AF-A0A1Z4N2Q0-F1
#
_entry.id   AF-A0A1Z4N2Q0-F1
#
_cell.length_a   1.000
_cell.length_b   1.000
_cell.length_c   1.000
_cell.angle_alpha   90.00
_cell.angle_beta   90.00
_cell.angle_gamma   90.00
#
_symmetry.space_group_name_H-M   'P 1'
#
loop_
_entity.id
_entity.type
_entity.pdbx_description
1 polymer ?
#
loop_
_entity_poly.entity_id
_entity_poly.type
_entity_poly.pdbx_seq_one_letter_code
_entity_poly.pdbx_strand_id
1 'polypeptide(L)'
;MAEVLAKPQFQIFTHIKTGAKVGRIYFPALFLAEFHAIVFQWLQRQEIIFDEKDIKQYGDGSFRVYFRTNNSLESEYFQLVKPLTIQKQHSYFENNFPD
;
A
#
# COMPACT_ATOMS: atom_id res chain seq x y z
N MET A 1 9.38 7.39 21.95
CA MET A 1 8.91 8.09 20.73
C MET A 1 8.57 7.02 19.72
N ALA A 2 7.30 6.89 19.31
CA ALA A 2 6.92 5.87 18.34
C ALA A 2 7.45 6.30 16.97
N GLU A 3 8.23 5.46 16.31
CA GLU A 3 8.51 5.61 14.87
C GLU A 3 7.15 5.68 14.17
N VAL A 4 6.78 6.86 13.70
CA VAL A 4 5.57 7.03 12.93
C VAL A 4 5.80 6.26 11.64
N LEU A 5 5.07 5.16 11.48
CA LEU A 5 5.15 4.29 10.31
C LEU A 5 4.81 5.13 9.08
N ALA A 6 5.84 5.56 8.36
CA ALA A 6 5.71 6.44 7.19
C ALA A 6 5.53 5.65 5.88
N LYS A 7 5.53 4.31 5.94
CA LYS A 7 5.48 3.43 4.78
C LYS A 7 4.39 2.37 4.93
N PRO A 8 3.77 1.94 3.82
CA PRO A 8 2.86 0.80 3.84
C PRO A 8 3.56 -0.45 4.37
N GLN A 9 2.83 -1.29 5.11
CA GLN A 9 3.34 -2.57 5.58
C GLN A 9 2.66 -3.70 4.84
N PHE A 10 3.44 -4.48 4.10
CA PHE A 10 2.96 -5.62 3.33
C PHE A 10 3.27 -6.95 4.00
N GLN A 11 2.31 -7.85 4.01
CA GLN A 11 2.43 -9.22 4.50
C GLN A 11 1.63 -10.18 3.62
N ILE A 12 2.05 -11.45 3.57
CA ILE A 12 1.33 -12.51 2.87
C ILE A 12 0.88 -13.55 3.88
N PHE A 13 -0.40 -13.89 3.83
CA PHE A 13 -1.00 -14.96 4.60
C PHE A 13 -1.27 -16.14 3.69
N THR A 14 -0.82 -17.33 4.09
CA THR A 14 -1.08 -18.58 3.37
C THR A 14 -2.08 -19.41 4.16
N HIS A 15 -3.20 -19.75 3.53
CA HIS A 15 -4.18 -20.63 4.15
C HIS A 15 -3.61 -22.04 4.31
N ILE A 16 -3.56 -22.53 5.54
CA ILE A 16 -2.85 -23.76 5.92
C ILE A 16 -3.36 -25.02 5.21
N LYS A 17 -4.63 -25.08 4.80
CA LYS A 17 -5.21 -26.28 4.17
C LYS A 17 -5.26 -26.22 2.65
N THR A 18 -5.44 -25.03 2.08
CA THR A 18 -5.67 -24.87 0.62
C THR A 18 -4.47 -24.28 -0.10
N GLY A 19 -3.47 -23.79 0.64
CA GLY A 19 -2.33 -23.07 0.07
C GLY A 19 -2.70 -21.70 -0.52
N ALA A 20 -3.98 -21.30 -0.47
CA ALA A 20 -4.44 -20.02 -1.00
C ALA A 20 -3.73 -18.87 -0.29
N LYS A 21 -3.19 -17.92 -1.05
CA LYS A 21 -2.47 -16.76 -0.52
C LYS A 21 -3.36 -15.53 -0.53
N VAL A 22 -3.20 -14.70 0.50
CA VAL A 22 -3.87 -13.41 0.65
C VAL A 22 -2.83 -12.37 1.02
N GLY A 23 -2.80 -11.26 0.28
CA GLY A 23 -1.98 -10.11 0.62
C GLY A 23 -2.67 -9.25 1.67
N ARG A 24 -1.89 -8.66 2.56
CA ARG A 24 -2.36 -7.69 3.54
C ARG A 24 -1.48 -6.46 3.45
N ILE A 25 -2.08 -5.29 3.23
CA ILE A 25 -1.37 -4.02 3.28
C ILE A 25 -2.02 -3.15 4.34
N TYR A 26 -1.21 -2.65 5.27
CA TYR A 26 -1.59 -1.55 6.15
C TYR A 26 -1.06 -0.24 5.56
N PHE A 27 -1.94 0.74 5.40
CA PHE A 27 -1.65 2.07 4.90
C PHE A 27 -1.76 3.09 6.04
N PRO A 28 -0.64 3.63 6.54
CA PRO A 28 -0.65 4.68 7.56
C PRO A 28 -1.34 5.96 7.08
N ALA A 29 -1.98 6.69 7.98
CA ALA A 29 -2.70 7.92 7.66
C ALA A 29 -1.82 8.98 6.99
N LEU A 30 -0.60 9.20 7.51
CA LEU A 30 0.36 10.15 6.92
C LEU A 30 0.77 9.74 5.50
N PHE A 31 0.92 8.44 5.26
CA PHE A 31 1.23 7.95 3.93
C PHE A 31 0.08 8.21 2.96
N LEU A 32 -1.16 7.98 3.40
CA LEU A 32 -2.36 8.25 2.61
C LEU A 32 -2.55 9.74 2.32
N ALA A 33 -2.20 10.63 3.25
CA ALA A 33 -2.30 12.08 3.03
C ALA A 33 -1.48 12.55 1.81
N GLU A 34 -0.33 11.93 1.55
CA GLU A 34 0.55 12.26 0.43
C GLU A 34 0.22 11.48 -0.85
N PHE A 35 -0.18 10.21 -0.73
CA PHE A 35 -0.27 9.28 -1.86
C PHE A 35 -1.68 8.72 -2.11
N HIS A 36 -2.72 9.38 -1.60
CA HIS A 36 -4.12 8.93 -1.71
C HIS A 36 -4.50 8.53 -3.14
N ALA A 37 -4.21 9.39 -4.12
CA ALA A 37 -4.58 9.15 -5.52
C ALA A 37 -3.96 7.87 -6.08
N ILE A 38 -2.68 7.62 -5.79
CA ILE A 38 -1.95 6.42 -6.26
C ILE A 38 -2.52 5.16 -5.61
N VAL A 39 -2.75 5.20 -4.29
CA VAL A 39 -3.33 4.07 -3.55
C VAL A 39 -4.74 3.78 -4.06
N PHE A 40 -5.56 4.81 -4.26
CA PHE A 40 -6.92 4.67 -4.74
C PHE A 40 -6.97 4.08 -6.17
N GLN A 41 -6.13 4.58 -7.07
CA GLN A 41 -6.00 4.01 -8.43
C GLN A 41 -5.57 2.54 -8.40
N TRP A 42 -4.60 2.19 -7.53
CA TRP A 42 -4.16 0.81 -7.38
C TRP A 42 -5.31 -0.09 -6.88
N LEU A 43 -6.13 0.37 -5.93
CA LEU A 43 -7.29 -0.36 -5.42
C LEU A 43 -8.40 -0.54 -6.46
N GLN A 44 -8.49 0.32 -7.47
CA GLN A 44 -9.49 0.22 -8.54
C GLN A 44 -9.10 -0.76 -9.66
N ARG A 45 -7.88 -1.29 -9.65
CA ARG A 45 -7.41 -2.24 -10.66
C ARG A 45 -8.15 -3.57 -10.54
N GLN A 46 -8.55 -4.13 -11.69
CA GLN A 46 -9.28 -5.40 -11.76
C GLN A 46 -8.45 -6.58 -11.22
N GLU A 47 -7.12 -6.46 -11.22
CA GLU A 47 -6.23 -7.49 -10.67
C GLU A 47 -6.26 -7.53 -9.13
N ILE A 48 -6.76 -6.50 -8.46
CA ILE A 48 -6.79 -6.37 -7.00
C ILE A 48 -8.20 -6.69 -6.51
N ILE A 49 -8.38 -7.91 -6.03
CA ILE A 49 -9.69 -8.46 -5.67
C ILE A 49 -9.87 -8.42 -4.15
N PHE A 50 -10.86 -7.66 -3.68
CA PHE A 50 -11.25 -7.57 -2.28
C PHE A 50 -12.71 -7.16 -2.16
N ASP A 51 -13.32 -7.44 -1.00
CA ASP A 51 -14.67 -7.03 -0.66
C ASP A 51 -14.68 -6.05 0.53
N GLU A 52 -15.82 -5.49 0.90
CA GLU A 52 -15.93 -4.56 2.04
C GLU A 52 -15.38 -5.13 3.35
N LYS A 53 -15.63 -6.41 3.62
CA LYS A 53 -15.14 -7.15 4.79
C LYS A 53 -13.61 -7.26 4.85
N ASP A 54 -12.96 -7.13 3.70
CA ASP A 54 -11.51 -7.21 3.56
C ASP A 54 -10.84 -5.87 3.91
N ILE A 55 -11.61 -4.82 4.16
CA ILE A 55 -11.12 -3.51 4.59
C ILE A 55 -11.38 -3.32 6.09
N LYS A 56 -10.34 -2.88 6.80
CA LYS A 56 -10.44 -2.39 8.17
C LYS A 56 -9.94 -0.95 8.25
N GLN A 57 -10.85 -0.01 8.45
CA GLN A 57 -10.52 1.40 8.71
C GLN A 57 -10.22 1.62 10.20
N TYR A 58 -9.37 2.59 10.49
CA TYR A 58 -9.03 3.01 11.86
C TYR A 58 -9.36 4.49 12.04
N GLY A 59 -9.57 4.92 13.30
CA GLY A 59 -10.03 6.28 13.62
C GLY A 59 -9.04 7.40 13.29
N ASP A 60 -7.79 7.07 12.98
CA ASP A 60 -6.75 8.02 12.56
C ASP A 60 -6.75 8.26 11.04
N GLY A 61 -7.66 7.63 10.28
CA GLY A 61 -7.70 7.70 8.82
C GLY A 61 -6.77 6.71 8.13
N SER A 62 -6.04 5.89 8.88
CA SER A 62 -5.34 4.73 8.32
C SER A 62 -6.32 3.61 7.98
N PHE A 63 -5.93 2.72 7.09
CA PHE A 63 -6.70 1.50 6.85
C PHE A 63 -5.80 0.32 6.51
N ARG A 64 -6.39 -0.87 6.63
CA ARG A 64 -5.78 -2.13 6.21
C ARG A 64 -6.69 -2.80 5.19
N VAL A 65 -6.11 -3.30 4.12
CA VAL A 65 -6.80 -4.09 3.12
C VAL A 65 -6.23 -5.50 3.07
N TYR A 66 -7.10 -6.48 2.94
CA TYR A 66 -6.76 -7.83 2.51
C TYR A 66 -7.15 -7.96 1.05
N PHE A 67 -6.26 -8.50 0.21
CA PHE A 67 -6.53 -8.60 -1.21
C PHE A 67 -6.02 -9.90 -1.78
N ARG A 68 -6.67 -10.31 -2.86
CA ARG A 68 -6.32 -11.45 -3.69
C ARG A 68 -5.95 -10.92 -5.07
N THR A 69 -5.15 -11.68 -5.80
CA THR A 69 -4.83 -11.38 -7.20
C THR A 69 -4.50 -12.67 -7.93
N ASN A 70 -4.71 -12.67 -9.25
CA ASN A 70 -4.24 -13.76 -10.12
C ASN A 70 -2.74 -13.64 -10.42
N ASN A 71 -2.14 -12.48 -10.12
CA ASN A 71 -0.71 -12.22 -10.22
C ASN A 71 0.02 -12.61 -8.92
N SER A 72 1.33 -12.39 -8.87
CA SER A 72 2.08 -12.46 -7.60
C SER A 72 1.71 -11.27 -6.71
N LEU A 73 1.39 -11.56 -5.43
CA LEU A 73 1.08 -10.54 -4.42
C LEU A 73 2.26 -9.59 -4.22
N GLU A 74 3.49 -10.11 -4.25
CA GLU A 74 4.72 -9.33 -4.17
C GLU A 74 4.82 -8.36 -5.34
N SER A 75 4.61 -8.83 -6.58
CA SER A 75 4.65 -7.98 -7.77
C SER A 75 3.63 -6.84 -7.71
N GLU A 76 2.41 -7.11 -7.25
CA GLU A 76 1.38 -6.07 -7.11
C GLU A 76 1.74 -5.02 -6.06
N TYR A 77 2.32 -5.46 -4.93
CA TYR A 77 2.84 -4.55 -3.92
C TYR A 77 4.02 -3.71 -4.45
N PHE A 78 4.95 -4.31 -5.18
CA PHE A 78 6.09 -3.59 -5.75
C PHE A 78 5.67 -2.56 -6.80
N GLN A 79 4.65 -2.87 -7.61
CA GLN A 79 4.08 -1.91 -8.56
C GLN A 79 3.46 -0.72 -7.84
N LEU A 80 2.77 -0.93 -6.72
CA LEU A 80 2.24 0.15 -5.89
C LEU A 80 3.37 1.05 -5.38
N VAL A 81 4.44 0.50 -4.80
CA VAL A 81 5.51 1.30 -4.15
C VAL A 81 6.56 1.87 -5.10
N LYS A 82 6.69 1.35 -6.32
CA LYS A 82 7.71 1.82 -7.27
C LYS A 82 7.56 3.33 -7.63
N PRO A 83 6.39 3.84 -8.03
CA PRO A 83 6.20 5.28 -8.26
C PRO A 83 6.46 6.13 -7.00
N LEU A 84 6.06 5.59 -5.84
CA LEU A 84 6.19 6.25 -4.52
C LEU A 84 7.65 6.45 -4.10
N THR A 85 8.54 5.59 -4.59
CA THR A 85 9.99 5.65 -4.28
C THR A 85 10.71 6.66 -5.18
N ILE A 86 10.24 6.84 -6.42
CA ILE A 86 10.81 7.78 -7.40
C ILE A 86 10.38 9.23 -7.08
N GLN A 87 9.13 9.46 -6.68
CA GLN A 87 8.65 10.80 -6.30
C GLN A 87 9.44 11.38 -5.11
N LYS A 88 9.74 10.57 -4.08
CA LYS A 88 10.58 11.03 -2.98
C LYS A 88 11.99 11.41 -3.42
N GLN A 89 12.59 10.74 -4.40
CA GLN A 89 13.90 11.16 -4.90
C GLN A 89 13.82 12.54 -5.57
N HIS A 90 12.84 12.77 -6.45
CA HIS A 90 12.67 14.09 -7.08
C HIS A 90 12.39 15.22 -6.07
N SER A 91 11.54 15.00 -5.07
CA SER A 91 11.24 16.01 -4.04
C SER A 91 12.44 16.36 -3.14
N TYR A 92 13.41 15.45 -2.98
CA TYR A 92 14.66 15.74 -2.29
C TYR A 92 15.66 16.52 -3.16
N PHE A 93 15.60 16.38 -4.49
CA PHE A 93 16.48 17.10 -5.40
C PHE A 93 16.02 18.55 -5.62
N GLU A 94 14.72 18.83 -5.77
CA GLU A 94 14.22 20.19 -5.97
C GLU A 94 14.33 21.08 -4.71
N ASN A 95 14.23 20.51 -3.51
CA ASN A 95 14.26 21.31 -2.27
C ASN A 95 15.68 21.66 -1.77
N ASN A 96 16.74 21.11 -2.38
CA ASN A 96 18.12 21.35 -1.94
C ASN A 96 18.94 22.25 -2.89
N PHE A 97 18.36 22.69 -4.00
CA PHE A 97 18.97 23.64 -4.93
C PHE A 97 17.90 24.57 -5.51
N PRO A 98 17.52 25.65 -4.81
CA PRO A 98 16.85 26.76 -5.48
C PRO A 98 17.87 27.48 -6.37
N ASP A 99 17.47 27.83 -7.59
CA ASP A 99 18.23 28.74 -8.46
C ASP A 99 18.51 30.10 -7.79
#